data_AF-A0A4Z0A2P5-F1
#
_entry.id   AF-A0A4Z0A2P5-F1
#
_cell.length_a   1.000
_cell.length_b   1.000
_cell.length_c   1.000
_cell.angle_alpha   90.00
_cell.angle_beta   90.00
_cell.angle_gamma   90.00
#
_symmetry.space_group_name_H-M   'P 1'
#
loop_
_entity.id
_entity.type
_entity.pdbx_description
1 polymer ?
#
loop_
_entity_poly.entity_id
_entity_poly.type
_entity_poly.pdbx_seq_one_letter_code
_entity_poly.pdbx_strand_id
1 'polypeptide(L)'
;MIKQETYIQQRAEQKRNKRSNLETLLAKKISSVRYPMQELELNYPTTKGKVYSEEEDRYLLCRLNYYGMRADDVYERIKKDISEFPVFRFDWFFKSRSTQELQRRCNTLLGMIEKEAEGKEESMPATKASGSTSRGKKRGLDDIKDSRASTPASSTPAASSTKRPYKKKKT
;
A
#
# COMPACT_ATOMS: atom_id res chain seq x y z
N MET A 1 -36.76 25.34 11.37
CA MET A 1 -36.82 24.08 10.62
C MET A 1 -35.98 24.10 9.36
N ILE A 2 -36.09 25.11 8.49
CA ILE A 2 -35.32 25.22 7.23
C ILE A 2 -33.79 25.06 7.41
N LYS A 3 -33.20 25.66 8.46
CA LYS A 3 -31.75 25.50 8.75
C LYS A 3 -31.34 24.07 9.15
N GLN A 4 -32.24 23.27 9.70
CA GLN A 4 -31.96 21.86 10.05
C GLN A 4 -32.04 20.96 8.82
N GLU A 5 -33.01 21.20 7.93
CA GLU A 5 -33.16 20.44 6.68
C GLU A 5 -31.99 20.66 5.73
N THR A 6 -31.55 21.92 5.57
CA THR A 6 -30.37 22.24 4.76
C THR A 6 -29.09 21.67 5.34
N TYR A 7 -28.94 21.65 6.67
CA TYR A 7 -27.80 21.01 7.35
C TYR A 7 -27.76 19.49 7.13
N ILE A 8 -28.92 18.83 7.18
CA ILE A 8 -29.03 17.38 6.89
C ILE A 8 -28.66 17.09 5.43
N GLN A 9 -29.18 17.89 4.49
CA GLN A 9 -28.86 17.75 3.06
C GLN A 9 -27.35 17.96 2.79
N GLN A 10 -26.77 19.03 3.34
CA GLN A 10 -25.35 19.32 3.16
C GLN A 10 -24.45 18.21 3.73
N ARG A 11 -24.82 17.63 4.88
CA ARG A 11 -24.09 16.49 5.46
C ARG A 11 -24.23 15.22 4.63
N ALA A 12 -25.41 14.95 4.06
CA ALA A 12 -25.62 13.81 3.18
C ALA A 12 -24.81 13.94 1.88
N GLU A 13 -24.78 15.14 1.30
CA GLU A 13 -23.98 15.44 0.12
C GLU A 13 -22.48 15.32 0.38
N GLN A 14 -21.99 15.84 1.51
CA GLN A 14 -20.59 15.65 1.90
C GLN A 14 -20.22 14.17 2.04
N LYS A 15 -21.09 13.33 2.64
CA LYS A 15 -20.85 11.89 2.72
C LYS A 15 -20.81 11.24 1.34
N ARG A 16 -21.71 11.64 0.43
CA ARG A 16 -21.75 11.14 -0.95
C ARG A 16 -20.48 11.51 -1.71
N ASN A 17 -20.04 12.77 -1.61
CA ASN A 17 -18.81 13.25 -2.24
C ASN A 17 -17.57 12.55 -1.70
N LYS A 18 -17.48 12.38 -0.38
CA LYS A 18 -16.38 11.62 0.25
C LYS A 18 -16.28 10.21 -0.29
N ARG A 19 -17.41 9.50 -0.39
CA ARG A 19 -17.42 8.13 -0.93
C ARG A 19 -16.96 8.10 -2.40
N SER A 20 -17.40 9.06 -3.22
CA SER A 20 -16.96 9.16 -4.62
C SER A 20 -15.47 9.48 -4.76
N ASN A 21 -14.93 10.32 -3.87
CA ASN A 21 -13.50 10.63 -3.83
C ASN A 21 -12.69 9.39 -3.48
N LEU A 22 -13.08 8.68 -2.41
CA LEU A 22 -12.44 7.43 -2.00
C LEU A 22 -12.44 6.38 -3.12
N GLU A 23 -13.52 6.29 -3.90
CA GLU A 23 -13.63 5.39 -5.06
C GLU A 23 -12.57 5.72 -6.11
N THR A 24 -12.43 7.00 -6.41
CA THR A 24 -11.47 7.51 -7.39
C THR A 24 -10.03 7.29 -6.91
N LEU A 25 -9.75 7.56 -5.63
CA LEU A 25 -8.44 7.34 -5.01
C LEU A 25 -8.06 5.86 -5.00
N LEU A 26 -9.00 4.98 -4.66
CA LEU A 26 -8.80 3.54 -4.68
C LEU A 26 -8.46 3.06 -6.09
N ALA A 27 -9.25 3.47 -7.09
CA ALA A 27 -9.03 3.11 -8.49
C ALA A 27 -7.66 3.61 -9.00
N LYS A 28 -7.29 4.86 -8.66
CA LYS A 28 -5.98 5.44 -8.99
C LYS A 28 -4.84 4.65 -8.34
N LYS A 29 -4.97 4.28 -7.07
CA LYS A 29 -3.97 3.51 -6.34
C LYS A 29 -3.80 2.10 -6.92
N ILE A 30 -4.89 1.39 -7.22
CA ILE A 30 -4.83 0.05 -7.84
C ILE A 30 -4.24 0.12 -9.24
N SER A 31 -4.59 1.14 -10.03
CA SER A 31 -4.06 1.33 -11.38
C SER A 31 -2.59 1.78 -11.41
N SER A 32 -2.04 2.23 -10.27
CA SER A 32 -0.64 2.66 -10.17
C SER A 32 0.36 1.49 -10.16
N VAL A 33 -0.12 0.27 -9.90
CA VAL A 33 0.68 -0.96 -9.81
C VAL A 33 0.24 -1.96 -10.87
N ARG A 34 1.17 -2.77 -11.37
CA ARG A 34 0.87 -3.76 -12.41
C ARG A 34 0.23 -5.01 -11.81
N TYR A 35 0.66 -5.40 -10.62
CA TYR A 35 0.17 -6.58 -9.92
C TYR A 35 -0.38 -6.20 -8.53
N PRO A 36 -1.62 -5.66 -8.45
CA PRO A 36 -2.14 -5.08 -7.21
C PRO A 36 -2.31 -6.08 -6.07
N MET A 37 -2.43 -7.38 -6.34
CA MET A 37 -2.48 -8.39 -5.28
C MET A 37 -1.12 -8.66 -4.62
N GLN A 38 -0.02 -8.33 -5.28
CA GLN A 38 1.34 -8.63 -4.83
C GLN A 38 2.09 -7.36 -4.43
N GLU A 39 1.96 -6.30 -5.22
CA GLU A 39 2.78 -5.09 -5.15
C GLU A 39 2.11 -3.92 -4.43
N LEU A 40 0.81 -4.02 -4.12
CA LEU A 40 0.09 -2.92 -3.49
C LEU A 40 0.60 -2.72 -2.05
N GLU A 41 1.26 -1.59 -1.82
CA GLU A 41 1.80 -1.21 -0.53
C GLU A 41 0.89 -0.19 0.18
N LEU A 42 0.66 -0.44 1.47
CA LEU A 42 -0.10 0.43 2.37
C LEU A 42 0.79 0.84 3.53
N ASN A 43 0.76 2.12 3.89
CA ASN A 43 1.54 2.63 5.00
C ASN A 43 0.84 2.35 6.34
N TYR A 44 1.11 1.17 6.92
CA TYR A 44 0.52 0.75 8.19
C TYR A 44 1.00 1.61 9.36
N PRO A 45 0.09 2.20 10.16
CA PRO A 45 0.48 2.83 11.40
C PRO A 45 1.08 1.77 12.34
N THR A 46 2.06 2.15 13.16
CA THR A 46 2.75 1.27 14.10
C THR A 46 1.81 0.86 15.25
N THR A 47 0.84 -0.01 14.99
CA THR A 47 -0.06 -0.57 15.99
C THR A 47 0.39 -1.96 16.43
N LYS A 48 0.28 -2.24 17.74
CA LYS A 48 0.59 -3.55 18.33
C LYS A 48 -0.46 -4.58 17.87
N GLY A 49 -0.04 -5.49 17.00
CA GLY A 49 -0.82 -6.65 16.54
C GLY A 49 -1.49 -6.42 15.19
N LYS A 50 -0.89 -6.95 14.12
CA LYS A 50 -1.56 -7.08 12.82
C LYS A 50 -2.54 -8.25 12.90
N VAL A 51 -3.83 -7.93 12.97
CA VAL A 51 -4.92 -8.92 12.95
C VAL A 51 -5.16 -9.44 11.53
N TYR A 52 -4.96 -8.59 10.51
CA TYR A 52 -5.03 -8.96 9.10
C TYR A 52 -3.62 -8.93 8.49
N SER A 53 -3.32 -9.90 7.62
CA SER A 53 -2.10 -9.87 6.81
C SER A 53 -2.19 -8.84 5.68
N GLU A 54 -1.04 -8.49 5.11
CA GLU A 54 -1.00 -7.58 3.96
C GLU A 54 -1.66 -8.20 2.73
N GLU A 55 -1.55 -9.52 2.57
CA GLU A 55 -2.17 -10.25 1.46
C GLU A 55 -3.70 -10.20 1.54
N GLU A 56 -4.26 -10.38 2.75
CA GLU A 56 -5.70 -10.21 3.00
C GLU A 56 -6.16 -8.79 2.68
N ASP A 57 -5.42 -7.77 3.12
CA ASP A 57 -5.77 -6.37 2.87
C ASP A 57 -5.73 -6.01 1.38
N ARG A 58 -4.69 -6.47 0.67
CA ARG A 58 -4.58 -6.29 -0.79
C ARG A 58 -5.76 -6.92 -1.50
N TYR A 59 -6.14 -8.13 -1.10
CA TYR A 59 -7.28 -8.83 -1.66
C TYR A 59 -8.59 -8.07 -1.45
N LEU A 60 -8.84 -7.57 -0.23
CA LEU A 60 -10.04 -6.78 0.06
C LEU A 60 -10.13 -5.53 -0.81
N LEU A 61 -9.03 -4.79 -0.96
CA LEU A 61 -9.00 -3.57 -1.78
C LEU A 61 -9.20 -3.89 -3.27
N CYS A 62 -8.55 -4.94 -3.78
CA CYS A 62 -8.71 -5.38 -5.15
C CYS A 62 -10.17 -5.76 -5.45
N ARG A 63 -10.79 -6.57 -4.58
CA ARG A 63 -12.18 -6.98 -4.77
C ARG A 63 -13.18 -5.84 -4.58
N LEU A 64 -12.92 -4.93 -3.64
CA LEU A 64 -13.74 -3.74 -3.43
C LEU A 64 -13.76 -2.85 -4.69
N ASN A 65 -12.60 -2.65 -5.32
CA ASN A 65 -12.52 -1.89 -6.58
C ASN A 65 -13.15 -2.64 -7.76
N TYR A 66 -13.04 -3.97 -7.80
CA TYR A 66 -13.65 -4.79 -8.85
C TYR A 66 -15.18 -4.72 -8.85
N TYR A 67 -15.80 -4.79 -7.67
CA TYR A 67 -17.26 -4.70 -7.54
C TYR A 67 -17.80 -3.25 -7.46
N GLY A 68 -16.96 -2.30 -7.06
CA GLY A 68 -17.34 -0.91 -6.81
C GLY A 68 -17.95 -0.68 -5.42
N MET A 69 -17.88 0.53 -4.88
CA MET A 69 -18.31 0.82 -3.49
C MET A 69 -19.79 1.17 -3.34
N ARG A 70 -20.54 1.16 -4.44
CA ARG A 70 -21.93 1.67 -4.50
C ARG A 70 -22.99 0.58 -4.39
N ALA A 71 -22.62 -0.68 -4.60
CA ALA A 71 -23.56 -1.79 -4.49
C ALA A 71 -23.66 -2.27 -3.03
N ASP A 72 -24.89 -2.52 -2.58
CA ASP A 72 -25.17 -2.85 -1.18
C ASP A 72 -24.73 -4.29 -0.82
N ASP A 73 -24.58 -5.16 -1.82
CA ASP A 73 -24.20 -6.57 -1.68
C ASP A 73 -22.70 -6.84 -1.89
N VAL A 74 -21.89 -5.80 -2.05
CA VAL A 74 -20.45 -5.91 -2.37
C VAL A 74 -19.70 -6.73 -1.32
N TYR A 75 -19.95 -6.46 -0.04
CA TYR A 75 -19.27 -7.17 1.04
C TYR A 75 -19.73 -8.63 1.19
N GLU A 76 -20.96 -8.95 0.77
CA GLU A 76 -21.43 -10.33 0.71
C GLU A 76 -20.74 -11.10 -0.42
N ARG A 77 -20.61 -10.47 -1.59
CA ARG A 77 -19.84 -11.02 -2.72
C ARG A 77 -18.39 -11.26 -2.35
N ILE A 78 -17.73 -10.29 -1.71
CA ILE A 78 -16.36 -10.44 -1.22
C ILE A 78 -16.24 -11.62 -0.25
N LYS A 79 -17.18 -11.77 0.70
CA LYS A 79 -17.17 -12.89 1.65
C LYS A 79 -17.31 -14.25 0.96
N LYS A 80 -18.18 -14.35 -0.03
CA LYS A 80 -18.34 -15.56 -0.85
C LYS A 80 -17.04 -15.89 -1.58
N ASP A 81 -16.45 -14.89 -2.22
CA ASP A 81 -15.18 -15.05 -2.93
C ASP A 81 -14.04 -15.51 -2.02
N ILE A 82 -13.92 -14.96 -0.80
CA ILE A 82 -12.91 -15.42 0.19
C ILE A 82 -13.07 -16.92 0.49
N SER A 83 -14.31 -17.42 0.50
CA SER A 83 -14.60 -18.82 0.81
C SER A 83 -14.24 -19.78 -0.34
N GLU A 84 -14.37 -19.29 -1.58
CA GLU A 84 -14.13 -20.05 -2.81
C GLU A 84 -12.67 -19.96 -3.29
N PHE A 85 -11.97 -18.88 -2.97
CA PHE A 85 -10.64 -18.63 -3.49
C PHE A 85 -9.59 -19.57 -2.86
N PRO A 86 -8.84 -20.37 -3.65
CA PRO A 86 -7.94 -21.39 -3.12
C PRO A 86 -6.82 -20.87 -2.22
N VAL A 87 -6.37 -19.62 -2.42
CA VAL A 87 -5.31 -18.99 -1.62
C VAL A 87 -5.69 -18.92 -0.14
N PHE A 88 -6.97 -18.70 0.18
CA PHE A 88 -7.46 -18.60 1.56
C PHE A 88 -7.97 -19.94 2.11
N ARG A 89 -7.68 -21.07 1.46
CA ARG A 89 -8.21 -22.39 1.84
C ARG A 89 -7.84 -22.79 3.27
N PHE A 90 -6.67 -22.39 3.74
CA PHE A 90 -6.19 -22.64 5.10
C PHE A 90 -6.29 -21.42 6.02
N ASP A 91 -6.78 -20.30 5.52
CA ASP A 91 -6.95 -19.08 6.30
C ASP A 91 -8.29 -19.07 7.02
N TRP A 92 -8.33 -19.70 8.20
CA TRP A 92 -9.54 -19.81 8.99
C TRP A 92 -9.94 -18.47 9.59
N PHE A 93 -8.97 -17.58 9.85
CA PHE A 93 -9.24 -16.25 10.37
C PHE A 93 -10.04 -15.44 9.36
N PHE A 94 -9.55 -15.35 8.13
CA PHE A 94 -10.18 -14.55 7.07
C PHE A 94 -11.54 -15.12 6.67
N LYS A 95 -11.68 -16.46 6.65
CA LYS A 95 -12.97 -17.14 6.41
C LYS A 95 -13.99 -16.95 7.54
N SER A 96 -13.55 -16.77 8.79
CA SER A 96 -14.45 -16.56 9.93
C SER A 96 -15.05 -15.15 9.99
N ARG A 97 -14.54 -14.20 9.21
CA ARG A 97 -14.99 -12.80 9.25
C ARG A 97 -16.44 -12.67 8.77
N SER A 98 -17.21 -11.90 9.53
CA SER A 98 -18.53 -11.43 9.11
C SER A 98 -18.41 -10.34 8.04
N THR A 99 -19.47 -10.14 7.26
CA THR A 99 -19.56 -9.09 6.24
C THR A 99 -19.29 -7.70 6.84
N GLN A 100 -19.81 -7.45 8.04
CA GLN A 100 -19.59 -6.19 8.76
C GLN A 100 -18.13 -6.00 9.21
N GLU A 101 -17.43 -7.07 9.60
CA GLU A 101 -16.01 -6.98 9.95
C GLU A 101 -15.15 -6.66 8.73
N LEU A 102 -15.42 -7.30 7.60
CA LEU A 102 -14.75 -7.01 6.33
C LEU A 102 -15.02 -5.56 5.91
N GLN A 103 -16.26 -5.08 6.03
CA GLN A 103 -16.60 -3.69 5.76
C GLN A 103 -15.83 -2.71 6.65
N ARG A 104 -15.75 -2.97 7.96
CA ARG A 104 -14.95 -2.12 8.89
C ARG A 104 -13.47 -2.13 8.52
N ARG A 105 -12.93 -3.28 8.09
CA ARG A 105 -11.55 -3.39 7.62
C ARG A 105 -11.33 -2.56 6.36
N CYS A 106 -12.16 -2.73 5.34
CA CYS A 106 -12.11 -1.94 4.10
C CYS A 106 -12.15 -0.42 4.37
N ASN A 107 -13.06 0.04 5.23
CA ASN A 107 -13.13 1.47 5.59
C ASN A 107 -11.83 1.97 6.25
N THR A 108 -11.18 1.13 7.05
CA THR A 108 -9.88 1.46 7.66
C THR A 108 -8.80 1.59 6.59
N LEU A 109 -8.74 0.64 5.65
CA LEU A 109 -7.77 0.65 4.54
C LEU A 109 -7.98 1.85 3.62
N LEU A 110 -9.23 2.19 3.31
CA LEU A 110 -9.58 3.40 2.55
C LEU A 110 -9.08 4.67 3.24
N GLY A 111 -9.25 4.78 4.56
CA GLY A 111 -8.72 5.92 5.32
C GLY A 111 -7.19 6.00 5.33
N MET A 112 -6.48 4.87 5.21
CA MET A 112 -5.02 4.86 5.03
C MET A 112 -4.62 5.36 3.64
N ILE A 113 -5.35 4.97 2.59
CA ILE A 113 -5.13 5.45 1.21
C ILE A 113 -5.42 6.95 1.11
N GLU A 114 -6.49 7.43 1.75
CA GLU A 114 -6.85 8.86 1.77
C GLU A 114 -5.71 9.70 2.38
N LYS A 115 -5.20 9.30 3.54
CA LYS A 115 -4.05 9.96 4.18
C LYS A 115 -2.77 9.89 3.35
N GLU A 116 -2.51 8.76 2.69
CA GLU A 116 -1.35 8.61 1.80
C GLU A 116 -1.44 9.53 0.59
N ALA A 117 -2.65 9.70 0.03
CA ALA A 117 -2.89 10.59 -1.10
C ALA A 117 -2.69 12.06 -0.69
N GLU A 118 -3.22 12.48 0.47
CA GLU A 118 -3.02 13.83 1.01
C GLU A 118 -1.53 14.15 1.23
N GLY A 119 -0.77 13.24 1.85
CA GLY A 119 0.68 13.43 2.07
C GLY A 119 1.52 13.44 0.78
N LYS A 120 1.06 12.77 -0.28
CA LYS A 120 1.69 12.83 -1.61
C LYS A 120 1.45 14.15 -2.32
N GLU A 121 0.24 14.71 -2.22
CA GLU A 121 -0.07 16.02 -2.81
C GLU A 121 0.72 17.15 -2.11
N GLU A 122 0.91 17.08 -0.79
CA GLU A 122 1.71 18.07 -0.04
C GLU A 122 3.22 18.02 -0.36
N SER A 123 3.72 16.87 -0.83
CA SER A 123 5.12 16.66 -1.17
C SER A 123 5.43 16.81 -2.66
N MET A 124 4.43 17.06 -3.52
CA MET A 124 4.65 17.46 -4.91
C MET A 124 4.70 18.99 -5.03
N PRO A 125 5.89 19.62 -5.09
CA PRO A 125 5.97 21.03 -5.46
C PRO A 125 5.47 21.20 -6.90
N ALA A 126 4.63 22.22 -7.11
CA ALA A 126 4.11 22.62 -8.40
C ALA A 126 5.23 22.92 -9.43
N THR A 127 5.72 21.89 -10.10
CA THR A 127 6.46 21.95 -11.35
C THR A 127 6.03 20.70 -12.12
N LYS A 128 5.31 20.78 -13.24
CA LYS A 128 5.78 21.31 -14.51
C LYS A 128 4.59 21.75 -15.36
N ALA A 129 4.37 23.06 -15.44
CA ALA A 129 3.90 23.70 -16.65
C ALA A 129 5.13 24.34 -17.30
N SER A 130 5.70 23.72 -18.32
CA SER A 130 6.48 24.39 -19.37
C SER A 130 6.77 23.39 -20.48
N GLY A 131 5.98 23.47 -21.53
CA GLY A 131 6.47 23.11 -22.85
C GLY A 131 7.53 24.13 -23.25
N SER A 132 8.68 23.66 -23.71
CA SER A 132 9.65 24.48 -24.42
C SER A 132 10.55 23.58 -25.26
N THR A 133 10.16 23.48 -26.52
CA THR A 133 10.96 23.02 -27.65
C THR A 133 12.20 23.90 -27.77
N SER A 134 13.42 23.36 -27.68
CA SER A 134 14.54 23.93 -28.42
C SER A 134 15.63 22.91 -28.73
N ARG A 135 16.11 23.08 -29.95
CA ARG A 135 16.95 22.23 -30.79
C ARG A 135 18.37 22.81 -30.77
N GLY A 136 19.38 21.95 -30.57
CA GLY A 136 20.68 22.13 -31.22
C GLY A 136 21.94 22.35 -30.35
N LYS A 137 22.96 21.51 -30.66
CA LYS A 137 24.36 21.88 -30.98
C LYS A 137 25.49 21.51 -29.99
N LYS A 138 26.00 20.28 -30.19
CA LYS A 138 27.39 19.88 -30.58
C LYS A 138 28.62 20.11 -29.64
N ARG A 139 29.39 18.99 -29.49
CA ARG A 139 30.87 18.78 -29.30
C ARG A 139 31.41 18.83 -27.84
N GLY A 140 32.42 18.06 -27.41
CA GLY A 140 33.37 17.10 -28.04
C GLY A 140 33.87 16.08 -26.99
N LEU A 141 34.19 14.83 -27.34
CA LEU A 141 35.44 14.25 -27.89
C LEU A 141 36.67 14.31 -26.95
N ASP A 142 37.02 13.13 -26.43
CA ASP A 142 38.31 12.48 -26.06
C ASP A 142 39.62 13.30 -25.91
N ASP A 143 40.36 13.04 -24.82
CA ASP A 143 41.78 12.56 -24.75
C ASP A 143 42.20 12.48 -23.24
N ILE A 144 42.29 11.30 -22.61
CA ILE A 144 43.49 10.44 -22.36
C ILE A 144 44.60 11.07 -21.48
N LYS A 145 44.94 10.42 -20.34
CA LYS A 145 46.28 9.80 -20.06
C LYS A 145 46.49 9.32 -18.60
N ASP A 146 46.65 8.00 -18.48
CA ASP A 146 47.49 7.17 -17.58
C ASP A 146 47.89 7.61 -16.16
N SER A 147 47.73 6.71 -15.18
CA SER A 147 48.83 5.78 -14.84
C SER A 147 48.51 4.75 -13.72
N ARG A 148 48.95 3.51 -14.01
CA ARG A 148 49.55 2.50 -13.10
C ARG A 148 48.67 1.69 -12.14
N ALA A 149 48.33 0.50 -12.65
CA ALA A 149 48.60 -0.84 -12.10
C ALA A 149 48.87 -1.00 -10.59
N SER A 150 48.13 -1.91 -9.95
CA SER A 150 48.65 -3.17 -9.37
C SER A 150 47.52 -3.95 -8.64
N THR A 151 47.14 -5.10 -9.17
CA THR A 151 46.63 -6.26 -8.39
C THR A 151 47.86 -7.04 -7.88
N PRO A 152 47.82 -7.75 -6.73
CA PRO A 152 47.13 -9.06 -6.69
C PRO A 152 46.60 -9.57 -5.32
N ALA A 153 45.88 -10.69 -5.41
CA ALA A 153 45.86 -11.86 -4.52
C ALA A 153 45.11 -11.85 -3.15
N SER A 154 43.98 -12.56 -3.16
CA SER A 154 43.58 -13.69 -2.29
C SER A 154 43.85 -13.68 -0.77
N SER A 155 42.79 -13.89 0.03
CA SER A 155 42.72 -14.97 1.05
C SER A 155 41.39 -14.96 1.82
N THR A 156 40.60 -16.03 1.72
CA THR A 156 39.72 -16.54 2.80
C THR A 156 40.57 -17.32 3.81
N PRO A 157 40.22 -17.36 5.12
CA PRO A 157 39.44 -18.49 5.69
C PRO A 157 38.39 -18.03 6.75
N ALA A 158 37.19 -18.62 6.83
CA ALA A 158 36.80 -19.81 7.59
C ALA A 158 36.83 -19.70 9.15
N ALA A 159 35.62 -19.79 9.73
CA ALA A 159 35.20 -20.38 11.00
C ALA A 159 35.99 -20.17 12.32
N SER A 160 35.30 -19.73 13.38
CA SER A 160 35.46 -20.33 14.72
C SER A 160 34.25 -20.10 15.64
N SER A 161 33.81 -21.21 16.22
CA SER A 161 32.80 -21.41 17.25
C SER A 161 33.33 -21.07 18.65
N THR A 162 32.56 -20.41 19.54
CA THR A 162 32.67 -20.69 21.00
C THR A 162 31.51 -20.18 21.88
N LYS A 163 30.72 -21.15 22.38
CA LYS A 163 30.25 -21.39 23.77
C LYS A 163 29.42 -20.35 24.56
N ARG A 164 28.21 -20.81 24.92
CA ARG A 164 27.45 -20.49 26.16
C ARG A 164 28.29 -20.67 27.43
N PRO A 165 27.98 -19.93 28.52
CA PRO A 165 28.19 -20.42 29.87
C PRO A 165 26.86 -20.66 30.61
N TYR A 166 26.77 -21.82 31.26
CA TYR A 166 25.79 -22.15 32.30
C TYR A 166 26.50 -22.29 33.65
N LYS A 167 25.76 -22.00 34.74
CA LYS A 167 26.03 -22.20 36.19
C LYS A 167 27.04 -21.27 36.87
N LYS A 168 26.60 -20.64 37.97
CA LYS A 168 26.78 -21.21 39.33
C LYS A 168 25.91 -20.52 40.39
N LYS A 169 25.53 -21.35 41.36
CA LYS A 169 24.75 -21.10 42.58
C LYS A 169 25.72 -20.85 43.74
N LYS A 170 25.50 -19.82 44.55
CA LYS A 170 25.96 -19.60 45.95
C LYS A 170 25.30 -18.27 46.38
N THR A 171 24.65 -18.10 47.52
CA THR A 171 24.80 -18.69 48.85
C THR A 171 23.42 -18.66 49.52
#